data_AF-A0A9W3XLZ0-F1
#
_entry.id   AF-A0A9W3XLZ0-F1
#
_cell.length_a   1.000
_cell.length_b   1.000
_cell.length_c   1.000
_cell.angle_alpha   90.00
_cell.angle_beta   90.00
_cell.angle_gamma   90.00
#
_symmetry.space_group_name_H-M   'P 1'
#
loop_
_entity.id
_entity.type
_entity.pdbx_description
1 polymer ?
#
loop_
_entity_poly.entity_id
_entity_poly.type
_entity_poly.pdbx_seq_one_letter_code
_entity_poly.pdbx_strand_id
1 'polypeptide(L)'
;MREIKFRVWCKEGPSMLDWDYLINEPDFADFMKGAHVEDASYSRLMQYTGLKDKNGKEIYEGDVILVIEWNRKYNVVFERGMFKASGSTTFSLVTATNGELSCQVIGNIYENPELLKN
;
A
#
# COMPACT_ATOMS: atom_id res chain seq x y z
N MET A 1 15.89 -11.13 -5.96
CA MET A 1 14.62 -10.97 -6.71
C MET A 1 13.57 -10.49 -5.71
N ARG A 2 12.80 -9.43 -6.00
CA ARG A 2 11.77 -8.95 -5.06
C ARG A 2 10.54 -9.85 -5.11
N GLU A 3 9.89 -10.04 -3.98
CA GLU A 3 8.58 -10.69 -3.94
C GLU A 3 7.52 -9.80 -4.63
N ILE A 4 6.63 -10.42 -5.38
CA ILE A 4 5.52 -9.75 -6.06
C ILE A 4 4.24 -10.24 -5.38
N LYS A 5 3.60 -9.32 -4.66
CA LYS A 5 2.32 -9.53 -4.00
C LYS A 5 1.42 -8.33 -4.27
N PHE A 6 0.13 -8.58 -4.25
CA PHE A 6 -0.90 -7.56 -4.41
C PHE A 6 -1.96 -7.74 -3.33
N ARG A 7 -2.66 -6.65 -3.05
CA ARG A 7 -3.90 -6.63 -2.27
C ARG A 7 -4.90 -5.68 -2.95
N VAL A 8 -6.16 -5.79 -2.59
CA VAL A 8 -7.23 -4.99 -3.20
C VAL A 8 -8.33 -4.72 -2.19
N TRP A 9 -8.95 -3.54 -2.30
CA TRP A 9 -10.08 -3.17 -1.47
C TRP A 9 -11.38 -3.60 -2.15
N CYS A 10 -12.17 -4.42 -1.45
CA CYS A 10 -13.55 -4.75 -1.84
C CYS A 10 -14.48 -3.64 -1.36
N LYS A 11 -15.30 -3.09 -2.27
CA LYS A 11 -16.24 -1.99 -1.98
C LYS A 11 -17.61 -2.49 -1.51
N GLU A 12 -18.03 -3.68 -1.94
CA GLU A 12 -19.34 -4.27 -1.60
C GLU A 12 -19.36 -4.84 -0.17
N GLY A 13 -18.30 -5.55 0.20
CA GLY A 13 -18.01 -5.97 1.57
C GLY A 13 -16.73 -5.29 2.02
N PRO A 14 -16.80 -4.07 2.61
CA PRO A 14 -15.66 -3.19 2.86
C PRO A 14 -14.56 -3.90 3.65
N SER A 15 -13.59 -4.45 2.93
CA SER A 15 -12.52 -5.28 3.47
C SER A 15 -11.34 -5.33 2.50
N MET A 16 -10.15 -5.51 3.07
CA MET A 16 -8.92 -5.67 2.32
C MET A 16 -8.71 -7.16 2.02
N LEU A 17 -8.68 -7.52 0.74
CA LEU A 17 -8.35 -8.87 0.29
C LEU A 17 -6.83 -8.94 0.04
N ASP A 18 -6.16 -9.85 0.72
CA ASP A 18 -4.70 -10.01 0.68
C ASP A 18 -4.24 -10.94 -0.44
N TRP A 19 -2.92 -11.14 -0.52
CA TRP A 19 -2.31 -11.95 -1.56
C TRP A 19 -2.74 -13.42 -1.50
N ASP A 20 -2.88 -13.98 -0.31
CA ASP A 20 -3.23 -15.39 -0.12
C ASP A 20 -4.67 -15.65 -0.55
N TYR A 21 -5.58 -14.72 -0.27
CA TYR A 21 -6.94 -14.74 -0.81
C TYR A 21 -6.92 -14.72 -2.35
N LEU A 22 -6.21 -13.72 -2.92
CA LEU A 22 -6.22 -13.47 -4.36
C LEU A 22 -5.70 -14.66 -5.17
N ILE A 23 -4.59 -15.29 -4.78
CA ILE A 23 -4.01 -16.40 -5.55
C ILE A 23 -4.87 -17.68 -5.51
N ASN A 24 -5.79 -17.78 -4.55
CA ASN A 24 -6.71 -18.91 -4.41
C ASN A 24 -8.09 -18.63 -5.01
N GLU A 25 -8.31 -17.45 -5.60
CA GLU A 25 -9.53 -17.15 -6.34
C GLU A 25 -9.63 -17.99 -7.62
N PRO A 26 -10.72 -18.75 -7.84
CA PRO A 26 -10.87 -19.63 -9.01
C PRO A 26 -10.67 -18.90 -10.34
N ASP A 27 -11.10 -17.64 -10.41
CA ASP A 27 -11.02 -16.80 -11.60
C ASP A 27 -9.98 -15.67 -11.44
N PHE A 28 -8.88 -15.91 -10.69
CA PHE A 28 -7.83 -14.92 -10.40
C PHE A 28 -7.35 -14.13 -11.63
N ALA A 29 -7.20 -14.78 -12.79
CA ALA A 29 -6.76 -14.09 -14.01
C ALA A 29 -7.77 -13.05 -14.51
N ASP A 30 -9.06 -13.36 -14.44
CA ASP A 30 -10.13 -12.44 -14.82
C ASP A 30 -10.37 -11.39 -13.75
N PHE A 31 -10.25 -11.78 -12.47
CA PHE A 31 -10.22 -10.87 -11.34
C PHE A 31 -9.14 -9.79 -11.52
N MET A 32 -7.91 -10.20 -11.85
CA MET A 32 -6.78 -9.29 -12.05
C MET A 32 -7.00 -8.35 -13.23
N LYS A 33 -7.60 -8.82 -14.34
CA LYS A 33 -7.96 -7.95 -15.48
C LYS A 33 -8.97 -6.87 -15.07
N GLY A 34 -9.96 -7.22 -14.24
CA GLY A 34 -10.96 -6.28 -13.73
C GLY A 34 -10.39 -5.29 -12.72
N ALA A 35 -9.56 -5.76 -11.79
CA ALA A 35 -8.97 -4.95 -10.72
C ALA A 35 -7.89 -3.95 -11.19
N HIS A 36 -7.52 -3.96 -12.48
CA HIS A 36 -6.67 -2.92 -13.07
C HIS A 36 -7.44 -1.64 -13.41
N VAL A 37 -8.77 -1.72 -13.53
CA VAL A 37 -9.66 -0.59 -13.80
C VAL A 37 -10.42 -0.30 -12.51
N GLU A 38 -10.64 0.98 -12.20
CA GLU A 38 -11.51 1.34 -11.09
C GLU A 38 -12.95 0.93 -11.44
N ASP A 39 -13.38 -0.22 -10.93
CA ASP A 39 -14.72 -0.76 -11.08
C ASP A 39 -15.59 -0.44 -9.85
N ALA A 40 -16.90 -0.67 -9.94
CA ALA A 40 -17.86 -0.49 -8.86
C ALA A 40 -17.57 -1.39 -7.66
N SER A 41 -17.09 -2.62 -7.88
CA SER A 41 -16.91 -3.62 -6.81
C SER A 41 -15.54 -3.58 -6.14
N TYR A 42 -14.47 -3.17 -6.84
CA TYR A 42 -13.09 -3.22 -6.35
C TYR A 42 -12.31 -1.92 -6.58
N SER A 43 -11.29 -1.68 -5.76
CA SER A 43 -10.27 -0.67 -6.05
C SER A 43 -9.29 -1.16 -7.11
N ARG A 44 -8.40 -0.26 -7.56
CA ARG A 44 -7.16 -0.67 -8.21
C ARG A 44 -6.34 -1.59 -7.30
N LEU A 45 -5.57 -2.50 -7.90
CA LEU A 45 -4.57 -3.30 -7.19
C LEU A 45 -3.53 -2.41 -6.49
N MET A 46 -3.15 -2.81 -5.28
CA MET A 46 -2.07 -2.19 -4.51
C MET A 46 -0.90 -3.16 -4.42
N GLN A 47 0.26 -2.77 -4.92
CA GLN A 47 1.43 -3.64 -4.95
C GLN A 47 2.22 -3.58 -3.64
N TYR A 48 2.78 -4.72 -3.23
CA TYR A 48 3.79 -4.79 -2.20
C TYR A 48 5.09 -4.09 -2.62
N THR A 49 5.62 -3.24 -1.76
CA THR A 49 6.85 -2.48 -2.03
C THR A 49 8.12 -3.33 -2.01
N GLY A 50 8.09 -4.51 -1.36
CA GLY A 50 9.30 -5.26 -1.01
C GLY A 50 9.93 -4.85 0.32
N LEU A 51 9.36 -3.87 1.03
CA LEU A 51 9.88 -3.30 2.27
C LEU A 51 8.95 -3.61 3.45
N LYS A 52 9.51 -3.61 4.66
CA LYS A 52 8.77 -3.77 5.90
C LYS A 52 8.97 -2.55 6.78
N ASP A 53 7.96 -2.20 7.56
CA ASP A 53 8.05 -1.14 8.56
C ASP A 53 8.85 -1.60 9.79
N LYS A 54 9.03 -0.72 10.78
CA LYS A 54 9.79 -1.03 12.00
C LYS A 54 9.26 -2.24 12.80
N ASN A 55 7.98 -2.59 12.62
CA ASN A 55 7.32 -3.70 13.32
C ASN A 55 7.31 -4.97 12.47
N GLY A 56 7.99 -4.97 11.30
CA GLY A 56 8.01 -6.09 10.38
C GLY A 56 6.75 -6.20 9.51
N LYS A 57 5.85 -5.21 9.54
CA LYS A 57 4.64 -5.20 8.70
C LYS A 57 5.03 -4.83 7.28
N GLU A 58 4.57 -5.63 6.31
CA GLU A 58 4.77 -5.34 4.89
C GLU A 58 4.11 -4.02 4.48
N ILE A 59 4.81 -3.22 3.67
CA ILE A 59 4.32 -1.93 3.18
C ILE A 59 3.83 -2.09 1.74
N TYR A 60 2.59 -1.68 1.49
CA TYR A 60 1.92 -1.71 0.19
C TYR A 60 1.60 -0.31 -0.32
N GLU A 61 1.34 -0.17 -1.62
CA GLU A 61 0.65 1.01 -2.14
C GLU A 61 -0.65 1.29 -1.39
N GLY A 62 -0.98 2.56 -1.23
CA GLY A 62 -2.16 2.97 -0.48
C GLY A 62 -1.99 2.96 1.05
N ASP A 63 -0.92 2.37 1.60
CA ASP A 63 -0.66 2.48 3.04
C ASP A 63 -0.42 3.93 3.47
N VAL A 64 -0.79 4.23 4.71
CA VAL A 64 -0.43 5.46 5.40
C VAL A 64 0.65 5.10 6.42
N ILE A 65 1.81 5.70 6.25
CA ILE A 65 2.96 5.54 7.15
C ILE A 65 3.11 6.79 8.02
N LEU A 66 3.42 6.57 9.30
CA LEU A 66 3.91 7.60 10.21
C LEU A 66 5.43 7.54 10.24
N VAL A 67 6.10 8.62 9.87
CA VAL A 67 7.54 8.81 10.11
C VAL A 67 7.70 9.41 11.50
N ILE A 68 8.35 8.67 12.39
CA ILE A 68 8.36 8.97 13.83
C ILE A 68 9.16 10.25 14.12
N GLU A 69 10.31 10.40 13.48
CA GLU A 69 11.23 11.52 13.67
C GLU A 69 10.62 12.86 13.27
N TRP A 70 9.68 12.83 12.31
CA TRP A 70 9.01 14.04 11.82
C TRP A 70 7.60 14.21 12.36
N ASN A 71 7.07 13.19 13.04
CA ASN A 71 5.66 13.09 13.43
C ASN A 71 4.71 13.45 12.28
N ARG A 72 5.01 12.92 11.08
CA ARG A 72 4.27 13.22 9.84
C ARG A 72 3.77 11.96 9.18
N LYS A 73 2.56 12.07 8.61
CA LYS A 73 1.87 11.00 7.91
C LYS A 73 2.06 11.16 6.41
N TYR A 74 2.30 10.05 5.72
CA TYR A 74 2.43 10.02 4.28
C TYR A 74 1.69 8.83 3.70
N ASN A 75 1.10 9.01 2.53
CA ASN A 75 0.60 7.90 1.75
C ASN A 75 1.73 7.27 0.92
N VAL A 76 1.73 5.96 0.78
CA VAL A 76 2.65 5.22 -0.08
C VAL A 76 2.09 5.16 -1.51
N VAL A 77 2.85 5.69 -2.47
CA VAL A 77 2.48 5.75 -3.89
C VAL A 77 3.58 5.20 -4.78
N PHE A 78 3.21 4.64 -5.94
CA PHE A 78 4.14 4.32 -7.02
C PHE A 78 4.04 5.38 -8.12
N GLU A 79 5.10 6.18 -8.30
CA GLU A 79 5.14 7.22 -9.33
C GLU A 79 6.54 7.32 -9.92
N ARG A 80 6.64 7.57 -11.23
CA ARG A 80 7.92 7.73 -11.94
C ARG A 80 8.89 6.54 -11.72
N GLY A 81 8.35 5.33 -11.65
CA GLY A 81 9.13 4.09 -11.56
C GLY A 81 9.64 3.74 -10.15
N MET A 82 9.17 4.41 -9.10
CA MET A 82 9.57 4.12 -7.73
C MET A 82 8.43 4.25 -6.71
N PHE A 83 8.54 3.49 -5.62
CA PHE A 83 7.71 3.70 -4.43
C PHE A 83 8.25 4.88 -3.62
N LYS A 84 7.35 5.80 -3.24
CA LYS A 84 7.69 6.95 -2.39
C LYS A 84 6.53 7.34 -1.47
N ALA A 85 6.86 8.17 -0.50
CA ALA A 85 5.88 8.87 0.32
C ALA A 85 5.26 10.05 -0.46
N SER A 86 3.94 10.20 -0.40
CA SER A 86 3.15 11.21 -1.10
C SER A 86 3.62 12.63 -0.78
N GLY A 87 3.66 13.51 -1.78
CA GLY A 87 4.02 14.92 -1.58
C GLY A 87 5.51 15.17 -1.34
N SER A 88 6.35 14.14 -1.41
CA SER A 88 7.80 14.29 -1.41
C SER A 88 8.41 13.93 -2.75
N THR A 89 9.26 14.81 -3.27
CA THR A 89 10.06 14.55 -4.47
C THR A 89 11.37 13.84 -4.14
N THR A 90 11.79 13.86 -2.87
CA THR A 90 13.11 13.37 -2.40
C THR A 90 13.03 12.24 -1.38
N PHE A 91 11.89 12.06 -0.71
CA PHE A 91 11.75 11.06 0.35
C PHE A 91 11.36 9.70 -0.23
N SER A 92 12.39 8.89 -0.49
CA SER A 92 12.21 7.50 -0.90
C SER A 92 11.75 6.66 0.28
N LEU A 93 10.92 5.65 0.03
CA LEU A 93 10.53 4.67 1.05
C LEU A 93 11.72 3.86 1.59
N VAL A 94 12.78 3.72 0.78
CA VAL A 94 14.02 3.05 1.17
C VAL A 94 14.71 3.80 2.31
N THR A 95 14.76 5.13 2.22
CA THR A 95 15.27 6.01 3.31
C THR A 95 14.52 5.77 4.62
N ALA A 96 13.20 5.58 4.55
CA ALA A 96 12.33 5.36 5.70
C ALA A 96 12.45 3.98 6.34
N THR A 97 13.06 3.01 5.67
CA THR A 97 13.03 1.59 6.07
C THR A 97 14.43 0.98 6.26
N ASN A 98 15.47 1.57 5.67
CA ASN A 98 16.87 1.14 5.84
C ASN A 98 17.56 1.74 7.08
N GLY A 99 16.80 2.30 8.03
CA GLY A 99 17.31 2.72 9.34
C GLY A 99 17.77 4.17 9.47
N GLU A 100 17.70 4.98 8.40
CA GLU A 100 17.92 6.44 8.54
C GLU A 100 16.74 7.13 9.25
N LEU A 101 15.52 6.61 9.05
CA LEU A 101 14.30 7.05 9.68
C LEU A 101 13.45 5.82 10.05
N SER A 102 12.61 5.94 11.06
CA SER A 102 11.72 4.89 11.51
C SER A 102 10.29 5.19 11.07
N CYS A 103 9.73 4.31 10.23
CA CYS A 103 8.33 4.39 9.84
C CYS A 103 7.47 3.24 10.39
N GLN A 104 6.20 3.52 10.58
CA GLN A 104 5.18 2.55 10.96
C GLN A 104 3.96 2.69 10.05
N VAL A 105 3.44 1.58 9.55
CA VAL A 105 2.13 1.57 8.88
C VAL A 105 1.04 1.76 9.93
N ILE A 106 0.27 2.83 9.81
CA ILE A 106 -0.79 3.21 10.75
C ILE A 106 -2.21 3.01 10.18
N GLY A 107 -2.32 2.62 8.91
CA GLY A 107 -3.58 2.36 8.21
C GLY A 107 -3.37 2.42 6.69
N ASN A 108 -4.45 2.51 5.94
CA ASN A 108 -4.40 2.77 4.50
C ASN A 108 -5.54 3.70 4.06
N ILE A 109 -5.47 4.21 2.84
CA ILE A 109 -6.42 5.19 2.29
C ILE A 109 -7.85 4.67 2.11
N TYR A 110 -8.06 3.36 2.17
CA TYR A 110 -9.37 2.74 2.00
C TYR A 110 -10.05 2.46 3.35
N GLU A 111 -9.33 1.80 4.26
CA GLU A 111 -9.83 1.47 5.60
C GLU A 111 -9.81 2.68 6.56
N ASN A 112 -8.90 3.62 6.34
CA ASN A 112 -8.65 4.75 7.24
C ASN A 112 -8.53 6.08 6.49
N PRO A 113 -9.55 6.49 5.71
CA PRO A 113 -9.49 7.72 4.91
C PRO A 113 -9.34 8.99 5.76
N GLU A 114 -9.65 8.95 7.05
CA GLU A 114 -9.46 10.03 8.01
C GLU A 114 -7.99 10.30 8.34
N LEU A 115 -7.08 9.35 8.16
CA LEU A 115 -5.67 9.52 8.57
C LEU A 115 -4.93 10.61 7.81
N LEU A 116 -5.39 10.96 6.60
CA LEU A 116 -4.81 12.01 5.75
C LEU A 116 -5.59 13.32 5.79
N LYS A 117 -6.68 13.40 6.56
CA LYS A 117 -7.43 14.64 6.76
C LYS A 117 -6.81 15.41 7.92
N ASN A 118 -6.42 16.66 7.67
CA ASN A 118 -6.00 17.64 8.67
C ASN A 118 -6.99 18.80 8.66
#